data_AF-A0A3C0ETA2-F1
#
_entry.id   AF-A0A3C0ETA2-F1
#
_cell.length_a   1.000
_cell.length_b   1.000
_cell.length_c   1.000
_cell.angle_alpha   90.00
_cell.angle_beta   90.00
_cell.angle_gamma   90.00
#
_symmetry.space_group_name_H-M   'P 1'
#
loop_
_entity.id
_entity.type
_entity.pdbx_description
1 polymer ?
#
loop_
_entity_poly.entity_id
_entity_poly.type
_entity_poly.pdbx_seq_one_letter_code
_entity_poly.pdbx_strand_id
1 'polypeptide(L)'
;MGSDSHVNYSNGNTYPAITRPWGMTAWTILNAEDPWFFEYHSNRFRGIRATHQPSPWLRDYGHFLVTPLVGRWCDHPQHVVYPYDIDQQDIHPHVMGINLPSIKTTMELLPTERCSMMRLTLPTDEQSGVRLQTYPGQT
;
A
#
# COMPACT_ATOMS: atom_id res chain seq x y z
N MET A 1 -9.92 -10.71 5.95
CA MET A 1 -10.00 -11.60 7.13
C MET A 1 -8.82 -11.28 8.04
N GLY A 2 -9.02 -11.17 9.36
CA GLY A 2 -7.94 -10.93 10.34
C GLY A 2 -7.29 -9.54 10.33
N SER A 3 -7.75 -8.65 9.46
CA SER A 3 -7.23 -7.28 9.28
C SER A 3 -8.03 -6.21 10.02
N ASP A 4 -9.21 -6.56 10.53
CA ASP A 4 -9.92 -5.76 11.52
C ASP A 4 -9.30 -6.04 12.89
N SER A 5 -8.13 -5.48 13.15
CA SER A 5 -7.38 -5.70 14.39
C SER A 5 -6.74 -4.39 14.85
N HIS A 6 -6.68 -4.20 16.17
CA HIS A 6 -6.11 -3.03 16.80
C HIS A 6 -5.11 -3.44 17.88
N VAL A 7 -4.30 -2.50 18.35
CA VAL A 7 -3.26 -2.75 19.36
C VAL A 7 -3.77 -3.45 20.62
N ASN A 8 -5.00 -3.13 21.04
CA ASN A 8 -5.62 -3.68 22.26
C ASN A 8 -6.39 -4.99 22.02
N TYR A 9 -6.72 -5.32 20.77
CA TYR A 9 -7.56 -6.47 20.44
C TYR A 9 -7.26 -7.01 19.04
N SER A 10 -6.80 -8.26 19.00
CA SER A 10 -6.42 -8.95 17.77
C SER A 10 -7.53 -9.89 17.31
N ASN A 11 -8.01 -9.69 16.08
CA ASN A 11 -8.79 -10.68 15.33
C ASN A 11 -7.92 -11.48 14.34
N GLY A 12 -6.59 -11.34 14.42
CA GLY A 12 -5.64 -12.04 13.55
C GLY A 12 -4.35 -11.26 13.33
N ASN A 13 -4.38 -9.93 13.42
CA ASN A 13 -3.21 -9.06 13.17
C ASN A 13 -2.56 -9.30 11.80
N THR A 14 -3.39 -9.41 10.76
CA THR A 14 -2.95 -9.64 9.39
C THR A 14 -3.16 -8.41 8.52
N TYR A 15 -2.44 -8.35 7.40
CA TYR A 15 -2.67 -7.40 6.31
C TYR A 15 -2.87 -8.20 5.01
N PRO A 16 -3.52 -7.63 3.98
CA PRO A 16 -3.67 -8.30 2.69
C PRO A 16 -2.30 -8.41 2.02
N ALA A 17 -1.67 -9.59 2.09
CA ALA A 17 -0.39 -9.86 1.46
C ALA A 17 -0.61 -10.34 0.02
N ILE A 18 -0.25 -9.51 -0.96
CA ILE A 18 -0.26 -9.85 -2.38
C ILE A 18 1.12 -10.35 -2.73
N THR A 19 1.23 -11.67 -2.87
CA THR A 19 2.52 -12.36 -3.04
C THR A 19 2.32 -13.77 -3.59
N ARG A 20 3.42 -14.36 -4.05
CA ARG A 20 3.47 -15.80 -4.36
C ARG A 20 3.62 -16.59 -3.05
N PRO A 21 3.22 -17.88 -3.02
CA PRO A 21 3.56 -18.76 -1.90
C PRO A 21 5.06 -18.67 -1.59
N TRP A 22 5.41 -18.31 -0.35
CA TRP A 22 6.79 -18.09 0.11
C TRP A 22 7.58 -17.04 -0.69
N GLY A 23 6.90 -16.04 -1.26
CA GLY A 23 7.56 -14.92 -1.91
C GLY A 23 8.49 -14.17 -0.95
N MET A 24 9.64 -13.76 -1.47
CA MET A 24 10.61 -12.91 -0.76
C MET A 24 9.99 -11.56 -0.40
N THR A 25 9.16 -10.99 -1.28
CA THR A 25 8.53 -9.68 -1.04
C THR A 25 7.02 -9.80 -1.12
N ALA A 26 6.34 -9.24 -0.13
CA ALA A 26 4.89 -9.06 -0.17
C ALA A 26 4.54 -7.61 -0.52
N TRP A 27 3.42 -7.44 -1.20
CA TRP A 27 2.88 -6.13 -1.55
C TRP A 27 1.55 -5.94 -0.83
N THR A 28 1.33 -4.75 -0.28
CA THR A 28 0.11 -4.43 0.48
C THR A 28 -0.22 -2.95 0.40
N ILE A 29 -1.39 -2.56 0.89
CA ILE A 29 -1.80 -1.16 1.01
C ILE A 29 -1.26 -0.59 2.33
N LEU A 30 -0.72 0.63 2.27
CA LEU A 30 -0.47 1.46 3.45
C LEU A 30 -1.66 2.42 3.65
N ASN A 31 -2.41 2.25 4.74
CA ASN A 31 -3.57 3.09 5.07
C ASN A 31 -3.58 3.63 6.51
N ALA A 32 -2.60 3.24 7.32
CA ALA A 32 -2.44 3.62 8.71
C ALA A 32 -0.96 3.85 9.04
N GLU A 33 -0.62 3.92 10.33
CA GLU A 33 0.75 4.12 10.81
C GLU A 33 1.38 2.80 11.26
N ASP A 34 2.71 2.72 11.25
CA ASP A 34 3.41 1.55 11.79
C ASP A 34 3.13 1.36 13.30
N PRO A 35 3.05 0.10 13.78
CA PRO A 35 3.26 -1.14 13.03
C PRO A 35 1.99 -1.78 12.45
N TRP A 36 0.79 -1.28 12.81
CA TRP A 36 -0.48 -1.67 12.17
C TRP A 36 -0.72 -0.82 10.92
N PHE A 37 0.17 -0.95 9.95
CA PHE A 37 0.17 -0.11 8.74
C PHE A 37 -1.07 -0.33 7.83
N PHE A 38 -1.86 -1.37 8.11
CA PHE A 38 -3.13 -1.66 7.45
C PHE A 38 -4.24 -1.86 8.48
N GLU A 39 -5.29 -1.05 8.39
CA GLU A 39 -6.52 -1.16 9.17
C GLU A 39 -7.71 -1.32 8.22
N TYR A 40 -8.57 -2.32 8.44
CA TYR A 40 -9.69 -2.61 7.54
C TYR A 40 -10.67 -1.45 7.38
N HIS A 41 -10.95 -0.71 8.46
CA HIS A 41 -11.89 0.41 8.47
C HIS A 41 -11.28 1.77 8.12
N SER A 42 -9.98 1.82 7.75
CA SER A 42 -9.35 3.08 7.34
C SER A 42 -9.80 3.48 5.93
N ASN A 43 -10.23 4.74 5.80
CA ASN A 43 -10.63 5.34 4.52
C ASN A 43 -9.50 6.13 3.85
N ARG A 44 -8.25 5.87 4.23
CA ARG A 44 -7.06 6.64 3.83
C ARG A 44 -6.09 5.78 3.04
N PHE A 45 -5.78 6.11 1.80
CA PHE A 45 -4.75 5.43 1.02
C PHE A 45 -3.49 6.29 0.96
N ARG A 46 -2.33 5.72 1.33
CA ARG A 46 -1.03 6.40 1.23
C ARG A 46 -0.15 5.87 0.11
N GLY A 47 -0.38 4.64 -0.32
CA GLY A 47 0.40 4.00 -1.38
C GLY A 47 0.42 2.48 -1.24
N ILE A 48 1.14 1.85 -2.16
CA ILE A 48 1.43 0.42 -2.14
C ILE A 48 2.79 0.22 -1.47
N ARG A 49 2.83 -0.55 -0.41
CA ARG A 49 4.02 -0.88 0.37
C ARG A 49 4.58 -2.22 -0.06
N ALA A 50 5.87 -2.26 -0.38
CA ALA A 50 6.65 -3.51 -0.36
C ALA A 50 7.03 -3.80 1.10
N THR A 51 6.73 -4.98 1.62
CA THR A 51 6.87 -5.32 3.03
C THR A 51 7.40 -6.73 3.25
N HIS A 52 8.06 -6.91 4.39
CA HIS A 52 8.54 -8.18 4.91
C HIS A 52 8.04 -8.42 6.35
N GLN A 53 7.08 -7.62 6.83
CA GLN A 53 6.59 -7.67 8.21
C GLN A 53 5.88 -8.99 8.51
N PRO A 54 6.40 -9.86 9.39
CA PRO A 54 5.71 -11.11 9.73
C PRO A 54 4.58 -10.89 10.74
N SER A 55 4.68 -9.85 11.58
CA SER A 55 3.67 -9.44 12.55
C SER A 55 3.91 -7.99 12.98
N PRO A 56 2.88 -7.27 13.47
CA PRO A 56 3.06 -5.90 13.96
C PRO A 56 4.06 -5.80 15.12
N TRP A 57 4.28 -6.88 15.87
CA TRP A 57 5.20 -6.91 17.01
C TRP A 57 6.67 -6.96 16.58
N LEU A 58 6.96 -7.67 15.48
CA LEU A 58 8.31 -7.78 14.92
C LEU A 58 8.66 -6.62 14.00
N ARG A 59 7.66 -5.84 13.57
CA ARG A 59 7.78 -4.70 12.64
C ARG A 59 8.34 -5.16 11.29
N ASP A 60 8.71 -4.19 10.47
CA ASP A 60 9.07 -4.39 9.07
C ASP A 60 10.54 -4.04 8.81
N TYR A 61 11.12 -4.60 7.74
CA TYR A 61 12.48 -4.31 7.28
C TYR A 61 12.50 -4.22 5.75
N GLY A 62 13.46 -3.48 5.19
CA GLY A 62 13.64 -3.38 3.73
C GLY A 62 12.39 -2.92 2.96
N HIS A 63 11.49 -2.18 3.62
CA HIS A 63 10.23 -1.75 3.04
C HIS A 63 10.36 -0.38 2.40
N PHE A 64 9.52 -0.14 1.39
CA PHE A 64 9.37 1.14 0.72
C PHE A 64 7.94 1.31 0.23
N LEU A 65 7.58 2.55 -0.08
CA LEU A 65 6.24 2.92 -0.49
C LEU A 65 6.25 3.48 -1.91
N VAL A 66 5.28 3.04 -2.71
CA VAL A 66 4.99 3.55 -4.06
C VAL A 66 3.67 4.31 -4.01
N THR A 67 3.72 5.60 -4.30
CA THR A 67 2.55 6.49 -4.21
C THR A 67 2.34 7.21 -5.55
N PRO A 68 1.15 7.12 -6.17
CA PRO A 68 0.84 7.95 -7.33
C PRO A 68 0.70 9.40 -6.88
N LEU A 69 1.19 10.33 -7.69
CA LEU A 69 1.05 11.76 -7.50
C LEU A 69 0.35 12.36 -8.71
N VAL A 70 -0.63 13.22 -8.46
CA VAL A 70 -1.36 14.01 -9.46
C VAL A 70 -1.46 15.42 -8.93
N GLY A 71 -1.08 16.39 -9.76
CA GLY A 71 -0.92 17.78 -9.40
C GLY A 71 0.55 18.21 -9.41
N ARG A 72 0.82 19.40 -8.86
CA ARG A 72 2.17 19.97 -8.85
C ARG A 72 3.04 19.25 -7.83
N TRP A 73 4.20 18.77 -8.29
CA TRP A 73 5.17 18.00 -7.50
C TRP A 73 5.58 18.66 -6.17
N CYS A 74 5.72 19.99 -6.16
CA CYS A 74 6.16 20.78 -5.02
C CYS A 74 5.11 20.89 -3.90
N ASP A 75 3.84 20.58 -4.20
CA ASP A 75 2.72 20.86 -3.30
C ASP A 75 2.34 19.63 -2.47
N HIS A 76 2.91 18.46 -2.78
CA HIS A 76 2.60 17.24 -2.07
C HIS A 76 3.34 17.17 -0.72
N PRO A 77 2.61 17.03 0.41
CA PRO A 77 3.23 16.83 1.71
C PRO A 77 4.12 15.59 1.71
N GLN A 78 5.00 15.46 2.69
CA GLN A 78 5.83 14.25 2.84
C GLN A 78 4.97 12.98 2.87
N HIS A 79 3.80 13.04 3.52
CA HIS A 79 2.82 11.96 3.57
C HIS A 79 1.56 12.34 2.79
N VAL A 80 1.43 11.80 1.58
CA VAL A 80 0.23 11.98 0.74
C VAL A 80 -0.85 11.00 1.20
N VAL A 81 -2.10 11.48 1.24
CA VAL A 81 -3.26 10.69 1.64
C VAL A 81 -4.40 10.93 0.66
N TYR A 82 -4.97 9.85 0.12
CA TYR A 82 -6.15 9.87 -0.73
C TYR A 82 -7.32 9.18 -0.04
N PRO A 83 -8.57 9.64 -0.24
CA PRO A 83 -9.73 8.89 0.19
C PRO A 83 -9.85 7.60 -0.62
N TYR A 84 -10.15 6.48 0.04
CA TYR A 84 -10.48 5.21 -0.62
C TYR A 84 -11.37 4.34 0.29
N ASP A 85 -11.93 3.27 -0.28
CA ASP A 85 -12.71 2.25 0.43
C ASP A 85 -12.20 0.88 -0.01
N ILE A 86 -11.74 0.05 0.94
CA ILE A 86 -11.16 -1.27 0.66
C ILE A 86 -12.16 -2.21 -0.01
N ASP A 87 -13.44 -2.11 0.33
CA ASP A 87 -14.48 -3.00 -0.20
C ASP A 87 -14.81 -2.69 -1.67
N GLN A 88 -14.34 -1.54 -2.18
CA GLN A 88 -14.43 -1.15 -3.58
C GLN A 88 -13.15 -1.45 -4.38
N GLN A 89 -12.16 -2.08 -3.75
CA GLN A 89 -10.89 -2.44 -4.39
C GLN A 89 -10.86 -3.93 -4.75
N ASP A 90 -10.06 -4.27 -5.75
CA ASP A 90 -9.85 -5.66 -6.15
C ASP A 90 -8.62 -6.22 -5.44
N ILE A 91 -8.82 -7.05 -4.41
CA ILE A 91 -7.73 -7.53 -3.54
C ILE A 91 -7.71 -9.07 -3.51
N HIS A 92 -6.76 -9.65 -4.25
CA HIS A 92 -6.55 -11.08 -4.32
C HIS A 92 -5.08 -11.45 -4.07
N PRO A 93 -4.76 -12.67 -3.63
CA PRO A 93 -3.37 -13.05 -3.35
C PRO A 93 -2.38 -12.84 -4.53
N HIS A 94 -2.88 -12.88 -5.77
CA HIS A 94 -2.09 -12.79 -7.00
C HIS A 94 -2.29 -11.49 -7.78
N VAL A 95 -3.19 -10.60 -7.34
CA VAL A 95 -3.45 -9.32 -8.01
C VAL A 95 -4.04 -8.30 -7.02
N MET A 96 -3.61 -7.06 -7.15
CA MET A 96 -4.21 -5.91 -6.47
C MET A 96 -4.61 -4.87 -7.51
N GLY A 97 -5.87 -4.45 -7.50
CA GLY A 97 -6.40 -3.33 -8.27
C GLY A 97 -6.92 -2.25 -7.32
N ILE A 98 -6.37 -1.04 -7.44
CA ILE A 98 -6.74 0.14 -6.66
C ILE A 98 -7.31 1.19 -7.61
N ASN A 99 -8.47 1.74 -7.27
CA ASN A 99 -9.12 2.85 -7.95
C ASN A 99 -9.19 4.06 -7.02
N LEU A 100 -8.64 5.19 -7.46
CA LEU A 100 -8.61 6.47 -6.74
C LEU A 100 -9.33 7.56 -7.55
N PRO A 101 -10.67 7.63 -7.49
CA PRO A 101 -11.45 8.61 -8.25
C PRO A 101 -11.08 10.06 -7.94
N SER A 102 -10.66 10.34 -6.70
CA SER A 102 -10.26 11.69 -6.26
C SER A 102 -9.10 12.29 -7.07
N ILE A 103 -8.30 11.45 -7.72
CA ILE A 103 -7.17 11.84 -8.58
C ILE A 103 -7.23 11.18 -9.97
N LYS A 104 -8.40 10.68 -10.39
CA LYS A 104 -8.61 9.99 -11.67
C LYS A 104 -7.54 8.94 -11.98
N THR A 105 -7.09 8.19 -10.98
CA THR A 105 -5.96 7.25 -11.11
C THR A 105 -6.38 5.83 -10.76
N THR A 106 -5.89 4.86 -11.53
CA THR A 106 -5.92 3.44 -11.14
C THR A 106 -4.51 2.88 -11.03
N MET A 107 -4.34 1.88 -10.17
CA MET A 107 -3.11 1.13 -9.99
C MET A 107 -3.43 -0.36 -10.00
N GLU A 108 -2.68 -1.15 -10.75
CA GLU A 108 -2.78 -2.59 -10.79
C GLU A 108 -1.42 -3.21 -10.52
N LEU A 109 -1.37 -4.27 -9.71
CA LEU A 109 -0.13 -4.91 -9.29
C LEU A 109 -0.25 -6.43 -9.38
N LEU A 110 0.75 -7.05 -10.01
CA LEU A 110 0.93 -8.50 -10.02
C LEU A 110 2.29 -8.85 -9.38
N PRO A 111 2.33 -9.73 -8.36
CA PRO A 111 3.57 -10.09 -7.69
C PRO A 111 4.30 -11.24 -8.42
N THR A 112 5.62 -11.22 -8.34
CA THR A 112 6.46 -12.42 -8.53
C THR A 112 7.06 -12.83 -7.18
N GLU A 113 7.99 -13.78 -7.16
CA GLU A 113 8.65 -14.16 -5.91
C GLU A 113 9.44 -13.01 -5.28
N ARG A 114 9.99 -12.08 -6.06
CA ARG A 114 10.92 -11.05 -5.58
C ARG A 114 10.59 -9.64 -6.07
N CYS A 115 9.74 -9.53 -7.08
CA CYS A 115 9.41 -8.28 -7.75
C CYS A 115 7.89 -8.15 -7.88
N SER A 116 7.45 -7.07 -8.51
CA SER A 116 6.09 -6.94 -9.04
C SER A 116 6.14 -6.22 -10.37
N MET A 117 5.08 -6.40 -11.17
CA MET A 117 4.77 -5.50 -12.26
C MET A 117 3.60 -4.64 -11.82
N MET A 118 3.77 -3.32 -11.94
CA MET A 118 2.72 -2.34 -11.65
C MET A 118 2.30 -1.64 -12.94
N ARG A 119 1.00 -1.50 -13.16
CA ARG A 119 0.42 -0.65 -14.19
C ARG A 119 -0.31 0.49 -13.50
N LEU A 120 0.03 1.72 -13.87
CA LEU A 120 -0.63 2.92 -13.36
C LEU A 120 -1.29 3.63 -14.54
N THR A 121 -2.57 3.96 -14.40
CA THR A 121 -3.28 4.82 -15.34
C THR A 121 -3.49 6.16 -14.67
N LEU A 122 -2.72 7.15 -15.11
CA LEU A 122 -2.69 8.51 -14.57
C LEU A 122 -3.48 9.46 -15.49
N PRO A 123 -4.00 10.59 -14.97
CA PRO A 123 -4.66 11.60 -15.79
C PRO A 123 -3.70 12.23 -16.81
N THR A 124 -4.22 12.55 -17.98
CA THR A 124 -3.46 13.16 -19.09
C THR A 124 -3.49 14.68 -19.09
N ASP A 125 -4.42 15.27 -18.34
CA ASP A 125 -4.69 16.71 -18.25
C ASP A 125 -3.93 17.40 -17.11
N GLU A 126 -3.23 16.64 -16.26
CA GLU A 126 -2.53 17.13 -15.08
C GLU A 126 -1.09 16.59 -15.01
N GLN A 127 -0.20 17.34 -14.33
CA GLN A 127 1.13 16.82 -14.00
C GLN A 127 0.96 15.58 -13.11
N SER A 128 1.60 14.48 -13.49
CA SER A 128 1.43 13.21 -12.79
C SER A 128 2.75 12.45 -12.72
N GLY A 129 2.86 11.58 -11.72
CA GLY A 129 3.84 10.50 -11.73
C GLY A 129 3.88 9.75 -10.42
N VAL A 130 5.05 9.26 -10.01
CA VAL A 130 5.17 8.27 -8.93
C VAL A 130 6.26 8.68 -7.95
N ARG A 131 5.92 8.68 -6.67
CA ARG A 131 6.89 8.84 -5.58
C ARG A 131 7.31 7.47 -5.06
N LEU A 132 8.62 7.28 -4.94
CA LEU A 132 9.23 6.21 -4.18
C LEU A 132 9.71 6.78 -2.85
N GLN A 133 9.16 6.28 -1.75
CA GLN A 133 9.58 6.67 -0.41
C GLN A 133 10.26 5.49 0.28
N THR A 134 11.53 5.70 0.61
CA THR A 134 12.33 4.77 1.41
C THR A 134 12.26 5.16 2.88
N TYR A 135 12.39 4.17 3.76
CA TYR A 135 12.46 4.38 5.20
C TYR A 135 13.91 4.20 5.67
N PRO A 136 14.35 4.97 6.69
CA PRO A 136 15.67 4.75 7.28
C PRO A 136 15.80 3.30 7.75
N GLY A 137 16.99 2.71 7.60
CA GLY A 137 17.27 1.41 8.20
C GLY A 137 17.11 1.51 9.71
N GLN A 138 16.23 0.67 10.28
CA GLN A 138 16.20 0.46 11.72
C GLN A 138 17.36 -0.48 12.05
N THR A 139 18.49 0.10 12.49
CA THR A 139 19.64 -0.64 13.06
C THR A 139 19.33 -1.12 14.45
#